data_AF-A0A3R8IW36-F1
#
_entry.id   AF-A0A3R8IW36-F1
#
_cell.length_a   1.000
_cell.length_b   1.000
_cell.length_c   1.000
_cell.angle_alpha   90.00
_cell.angle_beta   90.00
_cell.angle_gamma   90.00
#
_symmetry.space_group_name_H-M   'P 1'
#
loop_
_entity.id
_entity.type
_entity.pdbx_description
1 polymer ?
#
loop_
_entity_poly.entity_id
_entity_poly.type
_entity_poly.pdbx_seq_one_letter_code
_entity_poly.pdbx_strand_id
1 'polypeptide(L)'
;MKDIELVYKGEIHRIPNNWEAMTEQHFVRLTSDLLAMAAGKLSAGEVRINYLCDIMNWNKRRFRTEEQIANLIAISEQLTFLFQINYPNNNEVLEGMNKETYELCRRVDPFRLNIPIARVLRRLEYQYVVDLCFCAQLIPSVRIKERTFQGYQVRKDYGTLTCSLTALQYIEARSLIEQGETALPLMAAILYYPDKVYNSERAHALAAEFASLPLELLTAIYFNFQAFTNYLFNKTAFSLLTKFKLKPERPITTEASDALYDLSKDGLGDARQIEQMNLLTYLKVLRKKTIDAVRDMKGFGWDKVKISEEVGLPISIIDKIL
;
A
#
# COMPACT_ATOMS: atom_id res chain seq x y z
N MET A 1 -5.19 9.14 -11.80
CA MET A 1 -6.23 10.15 -11.47
C MET A 1 -5.80 11.46 -12.11
N LYS A 2 -6.74 12.31 -12.51
CA LYS A 2 -6.42 13.62 -13.08
C LYS A 2 -6.27 14.63 -11.94
N ASP A 3 -5.30 15.53 -12.07
CA ASP A 3 -5.16 16.67 -11.17
C ASP A 3 -6.40 17.57 -11.27
N ILE A 4 -6.70 18.26 -10.19
CA ILE A 4 -7.83 19.17 -10.11
C ILE A 4 -7.33 20.53 -10.62
N GLU A 5 -8.03 21.09 -11.62
CA GLU A 5 -7.74 22.42 -12.15
C GLU A 5 -8.77 23.42 -11.63
N LEU A 6 -8.30 24.47 -10.97
CA LEU A 6 -9.11 25.58 -10.49
C LEU A 6 -8.76 26.84 -11.29
N VAL A 7 -9.77 27.50 -11.85
CA VAL A 7 -9.59 28.78 -12.55
C VAL A 7 -10.01 29.89 -11.60
N TYR A 8 -9.08 30.77 -11.25
CA TYR A 8 -9.36 31.95 -10.43
C TYR A 8 -8.73 33.18 -11.07
N LYS A 9 -9.56 34.20 -11.37
CA LYS A 9 -9.13 35.45 -12.02
C LYS A 9 -8.29 35.26 -13.30
N GLY A 10 -8.55 34.19 -14.05
CA GLY A 10 -7.84 33.86 -15.28
C GLY A 10 -6.54 33.05 -15.07
N GLU A 11 -6.13 32.80 -13.83
CA GLU A 11 -5.02 31.91 -13.51
C GLU A 11 -5.51 30.49 -13.25
N ILE A 12 -4.76 29.50 -13.75
CA ILE A 12 -5.03 28.08 -13.55
C ILE A 12 -4.16 27.58 -12.40
N HIS A 13 -4.79 27.19 -11.30
CA HIS A 13 -4.16 26.50 -10.19
C HIS A 13 -4.37 24.99 -10.33
N ARG A 14 -3.30 24.21 -10.16
CA ARG A 14 -3.35 22.74 -10.22
C ARG A 14 -3.13 22.14 -8.85
N ILE A 15 -4.06 21.28 -8.45
CA ILE A 15 -3.99 20.51 -7.22
C ILE A 15 -3.68 19.05 -7.58
N PRO A 16 -2.54 18.50 -7.13
CA PRO A 16 -2.20 17.11 -7.37
C PRO A 16 -3.23 16.16 -6.75
N ASN A 17 -3.72 15.20 -7.53
CA ASN A 17 -4.71 14.21 -7.09
C ASN A 17 -4.12 12.80 -7.08
N ASN A 18 -2.93 12.67 -6.52
CA ASN A 18 -2.16 11.43 -6.45
C ASN A 18 -1.16 11.49 -5.27
N TRP A 19 -0.72 10.33 -4.82
CA TRP A 19 0.23 10.21 -3.72
C TRP A 19 1.65 10.62 -4.13
N GLU A 20 2.05 10.29 -5.35
CA GLU A 20 3.43 10.44 -5.83
C GLU A 20 3.90 11.90 -5.95
N ALA A 21 2.98 12.86 -6.08
CA ALA A 21 3.29 14.29 -6.14
C ALA A 21 3.42 14.94 -4.74
N MET A 22 3.22 14.17 -3.66
CA MET A 22 3.25 14.70 -2.30
C MET A 22 4.69 14.94 -1.81
N THR A 23 4.87 16.01 -1.03
CA THR A 23 6.14 16.24 -0.32
C THR A 23 6.18 15.45 0.99
N GLU A 24 7.37 15.19 1.52
CA GLU A 24 7.54 14.55 2.83
C GLU A 24 6.74 15.28 3.93
N GLN A 25 6.81 16.61 3.95
CA GLN A 25 6.11 17.43 4.93
C GLN A 25 4.58 17.27 4.85
N HIS A 26 4.01 17.29 3.65
CA HIS A 26 2.57 17.07 3.46
C HIS A 26 2.17 15.65 3.88
N PHE A 27 3.01 14.65 3.60
CA PHE A 27 2.72 13.26 3.94
C PHE A 27 2.74 12.99 5.44
N VAL A 28 3.70 13.56 6.17
CA VAL A 28 3.75 13.45 7.64
C VAL A 28 2.57 14.18 8.28
N ARG A 29 2.19 15.37 7.80
CA ARG A 29 0.99 16.08 8.28
C ARG A 29 -0.29 15.31 8.02
N LEU A 30 -0.45 14.78 6.82
CA LEU A 30 -1.58 13.92 6.48
C LEU A 30 -1.63 12.69 7.38
N THR A 31 -0.48 12.09 7.69
CA THR A 31 -0.42 10.95 8.62
C THR A 31 -0.90 11.33 10.02
N SER A 32 -0.55 12.52 10.51
CA SER A 32 -1.10 13.05 11.77
C SER A 32 -2.62 13.18 11.73
N ASP A 33 -3.19 13.67 10.63
CA ASP A 33 -4.64 13.76 10.44
C ASP A 33 -5.30 12.38 10.35
N LEU A 34 -4.64 11.40 9.71
CA LEU A 34 -5.11 10.01 9.64
C LEU A 34 -5.11 9.33 11.01
N LEU A 35 -4.09 9.59 11.85
CA LEU A 35 -4.07 9.13 13.24
C LEU A 35 -5.21 9.76 14.06
N ALA A 36 -5.47 11.06 13.87
CA ALA A 36 -6.59 11.73 14.50
C ALA A 36 -7.95 11.17 14.03
N MET A 37 -8.08 10.81 12.74
CA MET A 37 -9.25 10.13 12.20
C MET A 37 -9.44 8.74 12.81
N ALA A 38 -8.37 7.95 12.92
CA ALA A 38 -8.40 6.63 13.57
C ALA A 38 -8.80 6.72 15.05
N ALA A 39 -8.40 7.80 15.74
CA ALA A 39 -8.81 8.11 17.11
C ALA A 39 -10.23 8.71 17.22
N GLY A 40 -10.99 8.82 16.13
CA GLY A 40 -12.35 9.36 16.10
C GLY A 40 -12.43 10.89 16.27
N LYS A 41 -11.30 11.61 16.17
CA LYS A 41 -11.23 13.08 16.34
C LYS A 41 -11.49 13.85 15.05
N LEU A 42 -11.30 13.22 13.90
CA LEU A 42 -11.56 13.79 12.58
C LEU A 42 -12.40 12.83 11.73
N SER A 43 -13.27 13.38 10.89
CA SER A 43 -13.92 12.64 9.82
C SER A 43 -13.03 12.57 8.57
N ALA A 44 -13.28 11.60 7.68
CA ALA A 44 -12.58 11.50 6.40
C ALA A 44 -12.73 12.78 5.54
N GLY A 45 -13.88 13.46 5.63
CA GLY A 45 -14.11 14.76 4.99
C GLY A 45 -13.18 15.85 5.54
N GLU A 46 -13.04 15.93 6.86
CA GLU A 46 -12.13 16.90 7.49
C GLU A 46 -10.67 16.64 7.15
N VAL A 47 -10.24 15.37 7.05
CA VAL A 47 -8.89 15.02 6.58
C VAL A 47 -8.65 15.53 5.16
N ARG A 48 -9.61 15.34 4.23
CA ARG A 48 -9.50 15.89 2.86
C ARG A 48 -9.38 17.41 2.85
N ILE A 49 -10.17 18.09 3.69
CA ILE A 49 -10.16 19.55 3.80
C ILE A 49 -8.82 20.05 4.36
N ASN A 50 -8.33 19.44 5.44
CA ASN A 50 -7.04 19.80 6.04
C ASN A 50 -5.90 19.62 5.03
N TYR A 51 -5.85 18.47 4.35
CA TYR A 51 -4.87 18.21 3.30
C TYR A 51 -4.94 19.25 2.17
N LEU A 52 -6.14 19.58 1.69
CA LEU A 52 -6.34 20.61 0.66
C LEU A 52 -5.83 21.98 1.14
N CYS A 53 -6.13 22.36 2.38
CA CYS A 53 -5.64 23.61 2.96
C CYS A 53 -4.11 23.61 3.08
N ASP A 54 -3.49 22.49 3.47
CA ASP A 54 -2.04 22.37 3.58
C ASP A 54 -1.34 22.56 2.23
N ILE A 55 -1.76 21.83 1.19
CA ILE A 55 -1.12 21.90 -0.13
C ILE A 55 -1.29 23.28 -0.79
N MET A 56 -2.41 23.96 -0.51
CA MET A 56 -2.69 25.29 -1.06
C MET A 56 -2.19 26.42 -0.15
N ASN A 57 -1.60 26.09 1.01
CA ASN A 57 -1.21 27.04 2.05
C ASN A 57 -2.37 27.97 2.46
N TRP A 58 -3.59 27.42 2.52
CA TRP A 58 -4.78 28.14 2.92
C TRP A 58 -5.04 28.03 4.42
N ASN A 59 -5.49 29.13 5.02
CA ASN A 59 -5.91 29.12 6.41
C ASN A 59 -7.40 28.78 6.52
N LYS A 60 -7.70 27.56 6.98
CA LYS A 60 -9.05 27.05 7.30
C LYS A 60 -9.95 28.08 8.02
N ARG A 61 -9.40 28.90 8.94
CA ARG A 61 -10.16 29.88 9.74
C ARG A 61 -10.64 31.11 8.95
N ARG A 62 -10.19 31.27 7.71
CA ARG A 62 -10.59 32.38 6.83
C ARG A 62 -11.86 32.08 6.02
N PHE A 63 -12.25 30.82 5.87
CA PHE A 63 -13.51 30.44 5.23
C PHE A 63 -14.63 30.58 6.26
N ARG A 64 -15.51 31.57 6.09
CA ARG A 64 -16.56 31.92 7.06
C ARG A 64 -17.96 31.93 6.48
N THR A 65 -18.10 32.14 5.17
CA THR A 65 -19.41 32.12 4.51
C THR A 65 -19.79 30.70 4.12
N GLU A 66 -21.10 30.44 4.05
CA GLU A 66 -21.63 29.14 3.62
C GLU A 66 -21.13 28.77 2.21
N GLU A 67 -21.10 29.73 1.29
CA GLU A 67 -20.56 29.55 -0.07
C GLU A 67 -19.07 29.19 -0.06
N GLN A 68 -18.26 29.87 0.76
CA GLN A 68 -16.83 29.56 0.90
C GLN A 68 -16.60 28.14 1.41
N ILE A 69 -17.39 27.72 2.40
CA ILE A 69 -17.31 26.39 3.00
C ILE A 69 -17.79 25.34 2.00
N ALA A 70 -18.90 25.58 1.29
CA ALA A 70 -19.43 24.69 0.27
C ALA A 70 -18.43 24.48 -0.87
N ASN A 71 -17.78 25.55 -1.33
CA ASN A 71 -16.73 25.46 -2.34
C ASN A 71 -15.51 24.67 -1.84
N LEU A 72 -15.07 24.90 -0.61
CA LEU A 72 -13.97 24.15 0.00
C LEU A 72 -14.29 22.65 0.08
N ILE A 73 -15.50 22.30 0.52
CA ILE A 73 -15.98 20.92 0.57
C ILE A 73 -16.01 20.32 -0.83
N ALA A 74 -16.61 21.01 -1.80
CA ALA A 74 -16.73 20.52 -3.18
C ALA A 74 -15.36 20.28 -3.87
N ILE A 75 -14.36 21.11 -3.59
CA ILE A 75 -12.99 20.88 -4.08
C ILE A 75 -12.36 19.70 -3.33
N SER A 76 -12.52 19.63 -2.01
CA SER A 76 -11.94 18.55 -1.21
C SER A 76 -12.51 17.17 -1.60
N GLU A 77 -13.79 17.07 -1.95
CA GLU A 77 -14.43 15.82 -2.39
C GLU A 77 -13.85 15.29 -3.72
N GLN A 78 -13.24 16.16 -4.53
CA GLN A 78 -12.55 15.73 -5.77
C GLN A 78 -11.20 15.04 -5.50
N LEU A 79 -10.68 15.14 -4.27
CA LEU A 79 -9.50 14.39 -3.81
C LEU A 79 -9.86 12.93 -3.54
N THR A 80 -9.91 12.17 -4.63
CA THR A 80 -10.35 10.76 -4.65
C THR A 80 -9.20 9.77 -4.43
N PHE A 81 -7.97 10.27 -4.30
CA PHE A 81 -6.79 9.42 -4.11
C PHE A 81 -6.55 9.01 -2.65
N LEU A 82 -7.07 9.76 -1.68
CA LEU A 82 -6.79 9.55 -0.25
C LEU A 82 -7.53 8.34 0.33
N PHE A 83 -8.79 8.15 -0.07
CA PHE A 83 -9.67 7.16 0.51
C PHE A 83 -10.35 6.31 -0.56
N GLN A 84 -10.55 5.04 -0.24
CA GLN A 84 -11.49 4.15 -0.88
C GLN A 84 -12.66 3.87 0.06
N ILE A 85 -13.82 3.60 -0.51
CA ILE A 85 -15.01 3.18 0.21
C ILE A 85 -15.05 1.66 0.20
N ASN A 86 -15.18 1.08 1.39
CA ASN A 86 -15.39 -0.34 1.59
C ASN A 86 -16.84 -0.59 2.01
N TYR A 87 -17.56 -1.35 1.20
CA TYR A 87 -18.92 -1.77 1.49
C TYR A 87 -18.92 -3.12 2.26
N PRO A 88 -20.01 -3.45 2.98
CA PRO A 88 -20.15 -4.72 3.68
C PRO A 88 -19.85 -5.95 2.80
N ASN A 89 -19.47 -7.05 3.46
CA ASN A 89 -19.15 -8.33 2.81
C ASN A 89 -18.07 -8.20 1.72
N ASN A 90 -17.01 -7.43 1.98
CA ASN A 90 -15.89 -7.24 1.04
C ASN A 90 -16.36 -6.73 -0.35
N ASN A 91 -17.25 -5.74 -0.37
CA ASN A 91 -17.80 -5.14 -1.58
C ASN A 91 -18.66 -6.07 -2.44
N GLU A 92 -19.32 -7.07 -1.84
CA GLU A 92 -20.25 -7.99 -2.52
C GLU A 92 -21.31 -7.25 -3.35
N VAL A 93 -21.82 -6.11 -2.85
CA VAL A 93 -22.81 -5.29 -3.57
C VAL A 93 -22.33 -4.78 -4.94
N LEU A 94 -21.01 -4.77 -5.16
CA LEU A 94 -20.39 -4.34 -6.41
C LEU A 94 -20.01 -5.53 -7.32
N GLU A 95 -20.34 -6.78 -6.94
CA GLU A 95 -20.06 -7.94 -7.77
C GLU A 95 -20.79 -7.89 -9.12
N GLY A 96 -20.12 -8.39 -10.17
CA GLY A 96 -20.63 -8.35 -11.54
C GLY A 96 -20.60 -6.96 -12.21
N MET A 97 -20.22 -5.90 -11.49
CA MET A 97 -20.03 -4.58 -12.08
C MET A 97 -18.81 -4.55 -12.99
N ASN A 98 -18.88 -3.73 -14.05
CA ASN A 98 -17.70 -3.45 -14.85
C ASN A 98 -16.66 -2.68 -14.00
N LYS A 99 -15.39 -2.74 -14.43
CA LYS A 99 -14.26 -2.16 -13.69
C LYS A 99 -14.41 -0.65 -13.44
N GLU A 100 -14.96 0.10 -14.39
CA GLU A 100 -15.09 1.56 -14.28
C GLU A 100 -16.12 1.93 -13.22
N THR A 101 -17.30 1.32 -13.25
CA THR A 101 -18.35 1.51 -12.24
C THR A 101 -17.89 1.04 -10.87
N TYR A 102 -17.19 -0.10 -10.80
CA TYR A 102 -16.63 -0.62 -9.56
C TYR A 102 -15.68 0.39 -8.89
N GLU A 103 -14.72 0.92 -9.65
CA GLU A 103 -13.78 1.93 -9.15
C GLU A 103 -14.50 3.24 -8.79
N LEU A 104 -15.46 3.68 -9.61
CA LEU A 104 -16.26 4.88 -9.33
C LEU A 104 -16.99 4.78 -7.99
N CYS A 105 -17.70 3.67 -7.74
CA CYS A 105 -18.41 3.41 -6.48
C CYS A 105 -17.49 3.35 -5.26
N ARG A 106 -16.21 2.99 -5.44
CA ARG A 106 -15.22 2.93 -4.37
C ARG A 106 -14.48 4.25 -4.16
N ARG A 107 -14.56 5.20 -5.10
CA ARG A 107 -13.81 6.47 -5.05
C ARG A 107 -14.68 7.66 -4.67
N VAL A 108 -15.95 7.63 -5.06
CA VAL A 108 -16.88 8.75 -4.95
C VAL A 108 -17.96 8.41 -3.93
N ASP A 109 -18.24 9.34 -3.03
CA ASP A 109 -19.26 9.19 -1.99
C ASP A 109 -20.64 8.84 -2.62
N PRO A 110 -21.39 7.85 -2.08
CA PRO A 110 -22.68 7.45 -2.62
C PRO A 110 -23.70 8.56 -2.80
N PHE A 111 -23.66 9.61 -1.97
CA PHE A 111 -24.51 10.79 -2.08
C PHE A 111 -24.17 11.68 -3.29
N ARG A 112 -22.95 11.57 -3.82
CA ARG A 112 -22.47 12.27 -5.03
C ARG A 112 -22.57 11.44 -6.31
N LEU A 113 -22.87 10.15 -6.19
CA LEU A 113 -23.04 9.26 -7.34
C LEU A 113 -24.37 9.50 -8.07
N ASN A 114 -24.29 9.65 -9.39
CA ASN A 114 -25.42 9.80 -10.31
C ASN A 114 -25.68 8.53 -11.11
N ILE A 115 -25.69 7.38 -10.44
CA ILE A 115 -25.93 6.05 -11.04
C ILE A 115 -27.02 5.28 -10.27
N PRO A 116 -27.75 4.34 -10.90
CA PRO A 116 -28.90 3.67 -10.28
C PRO A 116 -28.60 3.02 -8.92
N ILE A 117 -27.44 2.36 -8.80
CA ILE A 117 -27.02 1.65 -7.58
C ILE A 117 -26.73 2.58 -6.39
N ALA A 118 -26.52 3.88 -6.62
CA ALA A 118 -26.21 4.84 -5.56
C ALA A 118 -27.24 4.83 -4.42
N ARG A 119 -28.52 4.63 -4.74
CA ARG A 119 -29.60 4.54 -3.73
C ARG A 119 -29.42 3.36 -2.78
N VAL A 120 -28.87 2.25 -3.25
CA VAL A 120 -28.55 1.07 -2.44
C VAL A 120 -27.31 1.37 -1.61
N LEU A 121 -26.24 1.86 -2.23
CA LEU A 121 -24.97 2.14 -1.55
C LEU A 121 -25.11 3.12 -0.39
N ARG A 122 -25.97 4.15 -0.52
CA ARG A 122 -26.28 5.12 0.53
C ARG A 122 -26.89 4.51 1.80
N ARG A 123 -27.52 3.34 1.69
CA ARG A 123 -28.20 2.65 2.81
C ARG A 123 -27.28 1.66 3.52
N LEU A 124 -26.10 1.39 2.96
CA LEU A 124 -25.15 0.46 3.54
C LEU A 124 -24.28 1.16 4.58
N GLU A 125 -23.86 0.42 5.58
CA GLU A 125 -22.84 0.85 6.55
C GLU A 125 -21.44 0.71 5.92
N TYR A 126 -21.13 1.59 4.97
CA TYR A 126 -19.82 1.63 4.33
C TYR A 126 -18.81 2.42 5.17
N GLN A 127 -17.52 2.11 4.99
CA GLN A 127 -16.42 2.75 5.70
C GLN A 127 -15.43 3.37 4.72
N TYR A 128 -14.83 4.48 5.13
CA TYR A 128 -13.69 5.08 4.43
C TYR A 128 -12.40 4.40 4.90
N VAL A 129 -11.65 3.85 3.95
CA VAL A 129 -10.35 3.21 4.18
C VAL A 129 -9.29 3.99 3.41
N VAL A 130 -8.12 4.18 4.01
CA VAL A 130 -7.01 4.88 3.34
C VAL A 130 -6.54 4.10 2.12
N ASP A 131 -6.43 4.76 0.96
CA ASP A 131 -5.97 4.13 -0.27
C ASP A 131 -4.44 4.09 -0.35
N LEU A 132 -3.84 3.24 0.49
CA LEU A 132 -2.39 3.02 0.48
C LEU A 132 -2.00 2.09 -0.67
N CYS A 133 -1.98 2.59 -1.90
CA CYS A 133 -1.58 1.83 -3.08
C CYS A 133 -0.87 2.73 -4.10
N PHE A 134 0.37 3.08 -3.82
CA PHE A 134 1.22 3.92 -4.66
C PHE A 134 2.66 3.43 -4.61
N CYS A 135 3.51 3.93 -5.51
CA CYS A 135 4.91 3.52 -5.48
C CYS A 135 5.81 4.73 -5.73
N ALA A 136 6.09 5.40 -4.60
CA ALA A 136 7.04 6.47 -4.40
C ALA A 136 7.55 6.38 -2.96
N GLN A 137 8.84 6.67 -2.75
CA GLN A 137 9.39 6.86 -1.41
C GLN A 137 9.17 8.33 -1.00
N LEU A 138 8.21 8.56 -0.10
CA LEU A 138 7.84 9.91 0.34
C LEU A 138 8.64 10.38 1.57
N ILE A 139 9.40 9.48 2.21
CA ILE A 139 10.27 9.78 3.34
C ILE A 139 11.67 9.25 2.99
N PRO A 140 12.42 9.93 2.11
CA PRO A 140 13.69 9.40 1.58
C PRO A 140 14.77 9.27 2.66
N SER A 141 14.71 10.07 3.72
CA SER A 141 15.69 10.03 4.80
C SER A 141 15.07 10.45 6.12
N VAL A 142 15.65 9.99 7.22
CA VAL A 142 15.26 10.39 8.58
C VAL A 142 16.49 10.86 9.33
N ARG A 143 16.36 11.98 10.05
CA ARG A 143 17.44 12.51 10.89
C ARG A 143 17.17 12.17 12.35
N ILE A 144 18.12 11.47 12.97
CA ILE A 144 18.12 11.21 14.42
C ILE A 144 19.41 11.81 14.97
N LYS A 145 19.26 12.79 15.88
CA LYS A 145 20.38 13.58 16.42
C LYS A 145 21.20 14.21 15.26
N GLU A 146 22.48 13.85 15.16
CA GLU A 146 23.41 14.34 14.13
C GLU A 146 23.54 13.39 12.93
N ARG A 147 22.85 12.24 12.95
CA ARG A 147 22.94 11.22 11.91
C ARG A 147 21.72 11.27 10.99
N THR A 148 21.97 11.10 9.71
CA THR A 148 20.92 10.96 8.69
C THR A 148 20.93 9.52 8.18
N PHE A 149 19.80 8.84 8.34
CA PHE A 149 19.58 7.49 7.84
C PHE A 149 18.83 7.58 6.52
N GLN A 150 19.32 6.86 5.51
CA GLN A 150 18.69 6.82 4.19
C GLN A 150 17.72 5.65 4.14
N GLY A 151 16.50 5.91 3.65
CA GLY A 151 15.48 4.88 3.47
C GLY A 151 15.73 4.05 2.21
N TYR A 152 14.96 2.98 2.07
CA TYR A 152 14.94 2.22 0.82
C TYR A 152 14.49 3.09 -0.35
N GLN A 153 15.08 2.82 -1.52
CA GLN A 153 14.79 3.52 -2.75
C GLN A 153 13.83 2.71 -3.61
N VAL A 154 12.91 3.41 -4.26
CA VAL A 154 12.01 2.85 -5.27
C VAL A 154 11.97 3.79 -6.46
N ARG A 155 12.17 3.26 -7.66
CA ARG A 155 12.10 4.04 -8.90
C ARG A 155 11.29 3.29 -9.95
N LYS A 156 10.63 4.04 -10.82
CA LYS A 156 9.89 3.51 -11.99
C LYS A 156 10.39 4.11 -13.31
N ASP A 157 11.61 4.65 -13.30
CA ASP A 157 12.18 5.34 -14.45
C ASP A 157 12.23 4.38 -15.67
N TYR A 158 11.98 4.93 -16.86
CA TYR A 158 11.98 4.17 -18.12
C TYR A 158 11.04 2.95 -18.13
N GLY A 159 9.95 3.00 -17.36
CA GLY A 159 8.94 1.93 -17.30
C GLY A 159 9.39 0.68 -16.54
N THR A 160 10.55 0.71 -15.88
CA THR A 160 11.07 -0.42 -15.11
C THR A 160 11.07 -0.12 -13.61
N LEU A 161 10.42 -0.98 -12.84
CA LEU A 161 10.44 -0.89 -11.39
C LEU A 161 11.79 -1.37 -10.85
N THR A 162 12.43 -0.55 -10.02
CA THR A 162 13.62 -0.91 -9.23
C THR A 162 13.37 -0.60 -7.75
N CYS A 163 13.99 -1.40 -6.88
CA CYS A 163 13.88 -1.28 -5.43
C CYS A 163 15.22 -1.65 -4.80
N SER A 164 15.63 -0.97 -3.73
CA SER A 164 16.89 -1.29 -3.02
C SER A 164 16.74 -2.32 -1.91
N LEU A 165 15.52 -2.71 -1.53
CA LEU A 165 15.29 -3.68 -0.45
C LEU A 165 15.87 -5.06 -0.81
N THR A 166 16.47 -5.70 0.18
CA THR A 166 16.76 -7.14 0.15
C THR A 166 15.50 -7.96 0.50
N ALA A 167 15.52 -9.26 0.19
CA ALA A 167 14.44 -10.18 0.51
C ALA A 167 14.24 -10.27 2.03
N LEU A 168 15.33 -10.38 2.81
CA LEU A 168 15.26 -10.45 4.27
C LEU A 168 14.69 -9.17 4.90
N GLN A 169 15.18 -7.98 4.48
CA GLN A 169 14.61 -6.71 4.95
C GLN A 169 13.11 -6.63 4.72
N TYR A 170 12.68 -7.03 3.52
CA TYR A 170 11.27 -6.98 3.15
C TYR A 170 10.42 -7.96 3.99
N ILE A 171 10.90 -9.18 4.20
CA ILE A 171 10.17 -10.21 4.97
C ILE A 171 10.05 -9.79 6.43
N GLU A 172 11.14 -9.34 7.05
CA GLU A 172 11.10 -8.89 8.44
C GLU A 172 10.21 -7.65 8.59
N ALA A 173 10.37 -6.63 7.74
CA ALA A 173 9.48 -5.46 7.78
C ALA A 173 8.01 -5.84 7.56
N ARG A 174 7.72 -6.80 6.67
CA ARG A 174 6.34 -7.27 6.44
C ARG A 174 5.78 -8.01 7.64
N SER A 175 6.59 -8.80 8.36
CA SER A 175 6.14 -9.53 9.56
C SER A 175 5.70 -8.61 10.71
N LEU A 176 6.14 -7.34 10.69
CA LEU A 176 5.81 -6.35 11.71
C LEU A 176 4.50 -5.59 11.45
N ILE A 177 3.87 -5.74 10.28
CA ILE A 177 2.64 -5.00 9.91
C ILE A 177 1.50 -5.25 10.90
N GLU A 178 1.37 -6.47 11.42
CA GLU A 178 0.28 -6.88 12.31
C GLU A 178 0.61 -6.69 13.80
N GLN A 179 1.83 -6.24 14.13
CA GLN A 179 2.31 -6.14 15.52
C GLN A 179 2.02 -4.78 16.18
N GLY A 180 1.32 -3.88 15.48
CA GLY A 180 0.87 -2.60 16.01
C GLY A 180 1.98 -1.57 16.26
N GLU A 181 1.67 -0.53 17.03
CA GLU A 181 2.52 0.66 17.19
C GLU A 181 3.91 0.36 17.80
N THR A 182 4.00 -0.64 18.67
CA THR A 182 5.26 -1.00 19.36
C THR A 182 6.34 -1.52 18.40
N ALA A 183 5.95 -2.02 17.24
CA ALA A 183 6.85 -2.55 16.22
C ALA A 183 7.39 -1.48 15.25
N LEU A 184 6.80 -0.27 15.26
CA LEU A 184 7.16 0.79 14.30
C LEU A 184 8.64 1.21 14.38
N PRO A 185 9.27 1.36 15.56
CA PRO A 185 10.70 1.69 15.63
C PRO A 185 11.60 0.64 14.98
N LEU A 186 11.28 -0.64 15.19
CA LEU A 186 12.01 -1.74 14.56
C LEU A 186 11.82 -1.74 13.05
N MET A 187 10.57 -1.58 12.59
CA MET A 187 10.30 -1.48 11.15
C MET A 187 11.07 -0.32 10.51
N ALA A 188 11.11 0.85 11.15
CA ALA A 188 11.90 1.98 10.67
C ALA A 188 13.40 1.65 10.63
N ALA A 189 13.96 1.00 11.66
CA ALA A 189 15.36 0.59 11.66
C ALA A 189 15.71 -0.41 10.54
N ILE A 190 14.78 -1.31 10.19
CA ILE A 190 14.94 -2.26 9.07
C ILE A 190 14.96 -1.52 7.72
N LEU A 191 14.01 -0.60 7.53
CA LEU A 191 13.79 0.12 6.26
C LEU A 191 14.81 1.23 5.99
N TYR A 192 15.45 1.76 7.05
CA TYR A 192 16.48 2.81 7.00
C TYR A 192 17.85 2.29 7.46
N TYR A 193 18.07 0.98 7.32
CA TYR A 193 19.30 0.33 7.73
C TYR A 193 20.51 0.96 7.00
N PRO A 194 21.55 1.42 7.75
CA PRO A 194 22.56 2.31 7.19
C PRO A 194 23.68 1.61 6.40
N ASP A 195 23.95 0.33 6.67
CA ASP A 195 25.04 -0.35 5.96
C ASP A 195 24.57 -0.98 4.65
N LYS A 196 25.54 -1.25 3.77
CA LYS A 196 25.30 -1.83 2.46
C LYS A 196 24.74 -3.26 2.50
N VAL A 197 25.10 -4.03 3.53
CA VAL A 197 24.64 -5.42 3.72
C VAL A 197 23.75 -5.45 4.93
N TYR A 198 22.53 -5.95 4.76
CA TYR A 198 21.55 -5.96 5.83
C TYR A 198 21.89 -6.99 6.90
N ASN A 199 21.65 -6.64 8.17
CA ASN A 199 21.81 -7.53 9.31
C ASN A 199 20.70 -7.29 10.35
N SER A 200 19.94 -8.35 10.64
CA SER A 200 18.76 -8.29 11.52
C SER A 200 19.12 -7.91 12.96
N GLU A 201 20.15 -8.53 13.55
CA GLU A 201 20.56 -8.25 14.93
C GLU A 201 20.93 -6.77 15.12
N ARG A 202 21.66 -6.20 14.17
CA ARG A 202 22.01 -4.79 14.19
C ARG A 202 20.81 -3.87 13.92
N ALA A 203 19.87 -4.28 13.07
CA ALA A 203 18.61 -3.53 12.90
C ALA A 203 17.80 -3.49 14.20
N HIS A 204 17.75 -4.60 14.94
CA HIS A 204 17.15 -4.66 16.27
C HIS A 204 17.85 -3.74 17.26
N ALA A 205 19.19 -3.72 17.28
CA ALA A 205 19.93 -2.79 18.14
C ALA A 205 19.66 -1.32 17.79
N LEU A 206 19.49 -0.99 16.50
CA LEU A 206 19.17 0.36 16.03
C LEU A 206 17.72 0.78 16.36
N ALA A 207 16.79 -0.15 16.57
CA ALA A 207 15.40 0.17 16.87
C ALA A 207 15.24 1.10 18.09
N ALA A 208 16.12 0.96 19.08
CA ALA A 208 16.13 1.85 20.25
C ALA A 208 16.44 3.31 19.90
N GLU A 209 17.25 3.57 18.86
CA GLU A 209 17.52 4.92 18.36
C GLU A 209 16.32 5.47 17.60
N PHE A 210 15.68 4.65 16.75
CA PHE A 210 14.47 5.01 16.00
C PHE A 210 13.25 5.23 16.90
N ALA A 211 13.21 4.66 18.10
CA ALA A 211 12.14 4.89 19.07
C ALA A 211 12.07 6.34 19.57
N SER A 212 13.10 7.15 19.33
CA SER A 212 13.10 8.59 19.64
C SER A 212 12.32 9.44 18.63
N LEU A 213 11.91 8.87 17.50
CA LEU A 213 11.17 9.57 16.45
C LEU A 213 9.71 9.81 16.85
N PRO A 214 9.08 10.89 16.36
CA PRO A 214 7.65 11.11 16.54
C PRO A 214 6.80 9.97 15.97
N LEU A 215 5.69 9.64 16.63
CA LEU A 215 4.76 8.59 16.22
C LEU A 215 4.23 8.82 14.80
N GLU A 216 3.96 10.07 14.45
CA GLU A 216 3.45 10.47 13.13
C GLU A 216 4.45 10.12 12.03
N LEU A 217 5.74 10.32 12.28
CA LEU A 217 6.80 9.99 11.32
C LEU A 217 6.99 8.47 11.21
N LEU A 218 7.00 7.75 12.33
CA LEU A 218 7.07 6.29 12.35
C LEU A 218 5.88 5.65 11.62
N THR A 219 4.68 6.18 11.84
CA THR A 219 3.46 5.74 11.14
C THR A 219 3.52 6.07 9.65
N ALA A 220 4.09 7.22 9.27
CA ALA A 220 4.23 7.61 7.88
C ALA A 220 5.21 6.68 7.15
N ILE A 221 6.30 6.26 7.79
CA ILE A 221 7.23 5.24 7.28
C ILE A 221 6.49 3.93 7.03
N TYR A 222 5.72 3.47 8.01
CA TYR A 222 4.88 2.28 7.90
C TYR A 222 3.89 2.38 6.73
N PHE A 223 3.14 3.48 6.62
CA PHE A 223 2.19 3.70 5.52
C PHE A 223 2.89 3.73 4.16
N ASN A 224 4.07 4.31 4.03
CA ASN A 224 4.83 4.29 2.77
C ASN A 224 5.22 2.86 2.37
N PHE A 225 5.72 2.07 3.33
CA PHE A 225 6.08 0.67 3.10
C PHE A 225 4.87 -0.20 2.76
N GLN A 226 3.76 -0.02 3.47
CA GLN A 226 2.50 -0.72 3.19
C GLN A 226 1.96 -0.34 1.81
N ALA A 227 2.01 0.95 1.44
CA ALA A 227 1.58 1.41 0.13
C ALA A 227 2.41 0.81 -1.02
N PHE A 228 3.73 0.76 -0.86
CA PHE A 228 4.61 0.11 -1.82
C PHE A 228 4.33 -1.39 -1.93
N THR A 229 4.13 -2.07 -0.80
CA THR A 229 3.74 -3.49 -0.75
C THR A 229 2.43 -3.73 -1.49
N ASN A 230 1.40 -2.92 -1.22
CA ASN A 230 0.12 -2.97 -1.91
C ASN A 230 0.28 -2.70 -3.42
N TYR A 231 1.13 -1.76 -3.80
CA TYR A 231 1.41 -1.50 -5.21
C TYR A 231 2.05 -2.72 -5.90
N LEU A 232 3.04 -3.36 -5.27
CA LEU A 232 3.68 -4.58 -5.80
C LEU A 232 2.64 -5.66 -6.10
N PHE A 233 1.72 -5.93 -5.17
CA PHE A 233 0.76 -7.04 -5.33
C PHE A 233 -0.56 -6.67 -6.00
N ASN A 234 -0.83 -5.38 -6.27
CA ASN A 234 -2.07 -4.98 -6.94
C ASN A 234 -1.84 -4.39 -8.35
N LYS A 235 -0.67 -3.82 -8.61
CA LYS A 235 -0.39 -3.08 -9.86
C LYS A 235 0.74 -3.68 -10.69
N THR A 236 1.36 -4.77 -10.26
CA THR A 236 2.44 -5.44 -11.00
C THR A 236 2.13 -6.91 -11.29
N ALA A 237 3.03 -7.55 -12.05
CA ALA A 237 2.95 -8.99 -12.36
C ALA A 237 3.04 -9.89 -11.11
N PHE A 238 3.49 -9.36 -9.97
CA PHE A 238 3.54 -10.09 -8.69
C PHE A 238 2.16 -10.29 -8.04
N SER A 239 1.11 -9.65 -8.57
CA SER A 239 -0.27 -9.86 -8.12
C SER A 239 -0.72 -11.32 -8.13
N LEU A 240 -0.09 -12.18 -8.93
CA LEU A 240 -0.31 -13.63 -8.88
C LEU A 240 -0.07 -14.21 -7.47
N LEU A 241 0.92 -13.69 -6.75
CA LEU A 241 1.37 -14.20 -5.45
C LEU A 241 0.36 -13.92 -4.31
N THR A 242 -0.71 -13.17 -4.58
CA THR A 242 -1.79 -12.89 -3.61
C THR A 242 -3.14 -13.46 -4.06
N LYS A 243 -3.18 -14.24 -5.15
CA LYS A 243 -4.43 -14.87 -5.64
C LYS A 243 -4.74 -16.22 -5.04
N PHE A 244 -3.90 -16.72 -4.13
CA PHE A 244 -4.15 -17.99 -3.45
C PHE A 244 -5.44 -17.91 -2.63
N LYS A 245 -6.28 -18.95 -2.72
CA LYS A 245 -7.44 -19.13 -1.88
C LYS A 245 -6.96 -19.34 -0.44
N LEU A 246 -7.58 -18.63 0.50
CA LEU A 246 -7.41 -18.88 1.93
C LEU A 246 -7.80 -20.35 2.20
N LYS A 247 -6.82 -21.20 2.50
CA LYS A 247 -7.09 -22.51 3.10
C LYS A 247 -7.48 -22.24 4.57
N PRO A 248 -8.48 -22.93 5.14
CA PRO A 248 -8.79 -22.81 6.57
C PRO A 248 -7.51 -23.05 7.37
N GLU A 249 -7.29 -22.23 8.41
CA GLU A 249 -6.08 -22.25 9.25
C GLU A 249 -5.71 -23.69 9.61
N ARG A 250 -4.65 -24.20 8.96
CA ARG A 250 -3.93 -25.34 9.49
C ARG A 250 -2.97 -24.75 10.54
N PRO A 251 -2.82 -25.36 11.74
CA PRO A 251 -2.02 -24.82 12.84
C PRO A 251 -0.51 -24.65 12.54
N ILE A 252 -0.07 -24.98 11.33
CA ILE A 252 1.30 -24.80 10.84
C ILE A 252 1.17 -24.21 9.42
N THR A 253 0.95 -22.90 9.32
CA THR A 253 1.05 -22.17 8.05
C THR A 253 2.50 -21.77 7.81
N THR A 254 3.02 -22.13 6.65
CA THR A 254 4.37 -21.78 6.17
C THR A 254 4.52 -20.25 6.10
N GLU A 255 5.44 -19.69 6.87
CA GLU A 255 5.71 -18.25 6.88
C GLU A 255 6.49 -17.85 5.62
N ALA A 256 6.51 -16.55 5.28
CA ALA A 256 7.37 -16.03 4.19
C ALA A 256 8.86 -16.34 4.42
N SER A 257 9.24 -16.56 5.69
CA SER A 257 10.52 -17.08 6.20
C SER A 257 10.86 -18.44 5.57
N ASP A 258 9.90 -19.37 5.54
CA ASP A 258 10.10 -20.73 5.04
C ASP A 258 10.34 -20.74 3.52
N ALA A 259 9.74 -19.80 2.80
CA ALA A 259 9.97 -19.63 1.37
C ALA A 259 11.42 -19.24 1.03
N LEU A 260 12.16 -18.58 1.94
CA LEU A 260 13.59 -18.35 1.75
C LEU A 260 14.38 -19.66 1.85
N TYR A 261 14.06 -20.50 2.84
CA TYR A 261 14.72 -21.77 3.07
C TYR A 261 14.43 -22.80 1.98
N ASP A 262 13.19 -22.84 1.47
CA ASP A 262 12.80 -23.69 0.34
C ASP A 262 13.56 -23.31 -0.95
N LEU A 263 13.81 -22.01 -1.16
CA LEU A 263 14.63 -21.57 -2.29
C LEU A 263 16.08 -22.02 -2.15
N SER A 264 16.63 -22.02 -0.93
CA SER A 264 18.00 -22.49 -0.70
C SER A 264 18.11 -23.99 -0.92
N LYS A 265 17.14 -24.74 -0.40
CA LYS A 265 17.03 -26.20 -0.56
C LYS A 265 16.94 -26.61 -2.03
N ASP A 266 16.30 -25.81 -2.87
CA ASP A 266 16.17 -26.04 -4.30
C ASP A 266 17.41 -25.64 -5.12
N GLY A 267 18.51 -25.31 -4.45
CA GLY A 267 19.82 -25.07 -5.08
C GLY A 267 19.98 -23.71 -5.76
N LEU A 268 19.11 -22.74 -5.46
CA LEU A 268 19.19 -21.38 -6.03
C LEU A 268 20.24 -20.49 -5.36
N GLY A 269 20.85 -20.96 -4.27
CA GLY A 269 21.88 -20.28 -3.51
C GLY A 269 21.92 -20.79 -2.06
N ASP A 270 22.96 -20.42 -1.32
CA ASP A 270 22.94 -20.59 0.13
C ASP A 270 21.91 -19.63 0.77
N ALA A 271 21.51 -19.91 2.02
CA ALA A 271 20.49 -19.13 2.71
C ALA A 271 20.83 -17.62 2.75
N ARG A 272 22.12 -17.28 2.97
CA ARG A 272 22.57 -15.88 3.03
C ARG A 272 22.47 -15.18 1.68
N GLN A 273 22.79 -15.88 0.58
CA GLN A 273 22.65 -15.33 -0.77
C GLN A 273 21.20 -14.99 -1.09
N ILE A 274 20.26 -15.83 -0.64
CA ILE A 274 18.83 -15.62 -0.87
C ILE A 274 18.28 -14.50 0.03
N GLU A 275 18.67 -14.46 1.30
CA GLU A 275 18.34 -13.38 2.23
C GLU A 275 18.77 -12.00 1.70
N GLN A 276 19.97 -11.90 1.14
CA GLN A 276 20.53 -10.67 0.59
C GLN A 276 20.11 -10.39 -0.87
N MET A 277 19.35 -11.30 -1.50
CA MET A 277 18.86 -11.12 -2.86
C MET A 277 17.96 -9.88 -2.93
N ASN A 278 18.04 -9.15 -4.05
CA ASN A 278 17.11 -8.05 -4.29
C ASN A 278 15.65 -8.52 -4.25
N LEU A 279 14.78 -7.76 -3.57
CA LEU A 279 13.35 -8.07 -3.41
C LEU A 279 12.65 -8.39 -4.75
N LEU A 280 12.87 -7.61 -5.80
CA LEU A 280 12.18 -7.83 -7.07
C LEU A 280 12.66 -9.11 -7.75
N THR A 281 13.94 -9.48 -7.59
CA THR A 281 14.48 -10.75 -8.08
C THR A 281 13.88 -11.91 -7.30
N TYR A 282 13.84 -11.81 -5.96
CA TYR A 282 13.19 -12.80 -5.10
C TYR A 282 11.72 -13.04 -5.49
N LEU A 283 10.93 -11.97 -5.65
CA LEU A 283 9.53 -12.08 -6.08
C LEU A 283 9.38 -12.66 -7.50
N LYS A 284 10.30 -12.38 -8.42
CA LYS A 284 10.32 -12.99 -9.77
C LYS A 284 10.56 -14.50 -9.69
N VAL A 285 11.48 -14.93 -8.83
CA VAL A 285 11.78 -16.35 -8.62
C VAL A 285 10.56 -17.07 -8.03
N LEU A 286 9.95 -16.51 -6.99
CA LEU A 286 8.71 -17.07 -6.41
C LEU A 286 7.61 -17.19 -7.45
N ARG A 287 7.36 -16.12 -8.21
CA ARG A 287 6.35 -16.11 -9.28
C ARG A 287 6.63 -17.17 -10.34
N LYS A 288 7.89 -17.32 -10.75
CA LYS A 288 8.29 -18.32 -11.73
C LYS A 288 8.03 -19.74 -11.19
N LYS A 289 8.45 -20.04 -9.96
CA LYS A 289 8.17 -21.33 -9.33
C LYS A 289 6.68 -21.65 -9.27
N THR A 290 5.82 -20.69 -8.91
CA THR A 290 4.37 -20.89 -8.91
C THR A 290 3.84 -21.24 -10.30
N ILE A 291 4.34 -20.58 -11.35
CA ILE A 291 3.95 -20.84 -12.74
C ILE A 291 4.42 -22.23 -13.20
N ASP A 292 5.68 -22.56 -12.92
CA ASP A 292 6.28 -23.83 -13.31
C ASP A 292 5.56 -25.00 -12.61
N ALA A 293 5.24 -24.88 -11.32
CA ALA A 293 4.46 -25.88 -10.58
C ALA A 293 3.09 -26.16 -11.22
N VAL A 294 2.37 -25.13 -11.66
CA VAL A 294 1.08 -25.28 -12.37
C VAL A 294 1.25 -26.00 -13.70
N ARG A 295 2.31 -25.66 -14.45
CA ARG A 295 2.62 -26.26 -15.76
C ARG A 295 3.05 -27.72 -15.63
N ASP A 296 3.85 -28.05 -14.63
CA ASP A 296 4.31 -29.41 -14.35
C ASP A 296 3.13 -30.31 -13.95
N MET A 297 2.25 -29.84 -13.05
CA MET A 297 1.03 -30.59 -12.71
C MET A 297 0.13 -30.81 -13.93
N LYS A 298 0.04 -29.81 -14.82
CA LYS A 298 -0.67 -29.99 -16.09
C LYS A 298 0.02 -31.01 -17.00
N GLY A 299 1.34 -31.01 -17.07
CA GLY A 299 2.15 -31.98 -17.79
C GLY A 299 2.00 -33.41 -17.27
N PHE A 300 1.78 -33.58 -15.96
CA PHE A 300 1.43 -34.87 -15.33
C PHE A 300 -0.02 -35.31 -15.60
N GLY A 301 -0.77 -34.59 -16.44
CA GLY A 301 -2.13 -34.93 -16.82
C GLY A 301 -3.20 -34.56 -15.79
N TRP A 302 -2.88 -33.73 -14.79
CA TRP A 302 -3.88 -33.30 -13.81
C TRP A 302 -4.90 -32.37 -14.47
N ASP A 303 -6.17 -32.51 -14.03
CA ASP A 303 -7.22 -31.58 -14.42
C ASP A 303 -7.10 -30.25 -13.64
N LYS A 304 -7.80 -29.23 -14.13
CA LYS A 304 -7.72 -27.86 -13.58
C LYS A 304 -8.27 -27.75 -12.16
N VAL A 305 -9.22 -28.61 -11.78
CA VAL A 305 -9.82 -28.62 -10.45
C VAL A 305 -8.81 -29.15 -9.45
N LYS A 306 -8.17 -30.28 -9.78
CA LYS A 306 -7.12 -30.89 -8.97
C LYS A 306 -5.90 -29.97 -8.80
N ILE A 307 -5.48 -29.29 -9.86
CA ILE A 307 -4.41 -28.27 -9.78
C ILE A 307 -4.84 -27.11 -8.86
N SER A 308 -6.10 -26.66 -8.94
CA SER A 308 -6.63 -25.59 -8.10
C SER A 308 -6.62 -25.94 -6.62
N GLU A 309 -6.96 -27.19 -6.28
CA GLU A 309 -6.96 -27.68 -4.89
C GLU A 309 -5.55 -27.81 -4.32
N GLU A 310 -4.62 -28.32 -5.11
CA GLU A 310 -3.24 -28.54 -4.70
C GLU A 310 -2.51 -27.20 -4.50
N VAL A 311 -2.41 -26.40 -5.56
CA VAL A 311 -1.67 -25.13 -5.58
C VAL A 311 -2.42 -24.03 -4.82
N GLY A 312 -3.75 -24.15 -4.66
CA GLY A 312 -4.58 -23.15 -4.02
C GLY A 312 -4.92 -21.95 -4.92
N LEU A 313 -4.62 -21.98 -6.22
CA LEU A 313 -4.97 -20.90 -7.15
C LEU A 313 -6.38 -21.09 -7.75
N PRO A 314 -7.18 -20.02 -7.94
CA PRO A 314 -8.45 -20.10 -8.66
C PRO A 314 -8.27 -20.63 -10.09
N ILE A 315 -9.27 -21.38 -10.58
CA ILE A 315 -9.26 -21.94 -11.95
C ILE A 315 -9.08 -20.83 -12.99
N SER A 316 -9.72 -19.67 -12.81
CA SER A 316 -9.58 -18.51 -13.70
C SER A 316 -8.16 -17.93 -13.78
N ILE A 317 -7.31 -18.21 -12.79
CA ILE A 317 -5.89 -17.85 -12.79
C ILE A 317 -5.06 -18.95 -13.44
N ILE A 318 -5.36 -20.22 -13.15
CA ILE A 318 -4.73 -21.38 -13.80
C ILE A 318 -4.91 -21.30 -15.32
N ASP A 319 -6.10 -20.92 -15.79
CA ASP A 319 -6.41 -20.72 -17.21
C ASP A 319 -5.57 -19.63 -17.88
N LYS A 320 -5.03 -18.67 -17.11
CA LYS A 320 -4.13 -17.63 -17.64
C LYS A 320 -2.66 -18.06 -17.64
N ILE A 321 -2.32 -19.11 -16.88
CA ILE A 321 -0.96 -19.64 -16.77
C ILE A 321 -0.66 -20.67 -17.86
N LEU A 322 -1.66 -21.51 -18.16
CA LEU A 322 -1.63 -22.57 -19.18
C LEU A 322 -1.88 -22.00 -20.58
#